data_AF-A0A537D9X2-F1
#
_entry.id   AF-A0A537D9X2-F1
#
_cell.length_a   1.000
_cell.length_b   1.000
_cell.length_c   1.000
_cell.angle_alpha   90.00
_cell.angle_beta   90.00
_cell.angle_gamma   90.00
#
_symmetry.space_group_name_H-M   'P 1'
#
loop_
_entity.id
_entity.type
_entity.pdbx_description
1 polymer ?
#
loop_
_entity_poly.entity_id
_entity_poly.type
_entity_poly.pdbx_seq_one_letter_code
_entity_poly.pdbx_strand_id
1 'polypeptide(L)'
;MLDSLRCLVRVVAAVAVTATAVAAPVRTAHVEAELVSSATALTPDKPLTVALRLKMDKGWHTYWQNPGESGLPTKLAWQLPAGMTAGSIQWPPPRTLPVGPLINYGYEGEVLLLTDIAATSALPSAGPATLRARADWLVCKEICIPIVAGPAVGRGHCPRACVAAAPARRMDRRCDRAGSPSRTCADPGRGTRRSG
;
A
#
# COMPACT_ATOMS: atom_id res chain seq x y z
N MET A 1 -13.38 -22.80 -64.99
CA MET A 1 -14.35 -22.48 -63.91
C MET A 1 -13.82 -23.09 -62.60
N LEU A 2 -12.58 -22.77 -62.24
CA LEU A 2 -11.91 -23.20 -61.00
C LEU A 2 -11.21 -21.96 -60.43
N ASP A 3 -12.02 -21.08 -59.86
CA ASP A 3 -11.55 -19.99 -59.01
C ASP A 3 -12.48 -19.95 -57.80
N SER A 4 -11.96 -19.51 -56.66
CA SER A 4 -12.70 -19.12 -55.45
C SER A 4 -12.74 -20.08 -54.24
N LEU A 5 -12.01 -21.19 -54.21
CA LEU A 5 -11.71 -21.89 -52.93
C LEU A 5 -10.44 -21.33 -52.28
N ARG A 6 -10.54 -20.14 -51.67
CA ARG A 6 -9.57 -19.60 -50.69
C ARG A 6 -10.03 -18.21 -50.27
N CYS A 7 -10.82 -18.07 -49.20
CA CYS A 7 -10.76 -16.84 -48.37
C CYS A 7 -11.55 -16.81 -47.06
N LEU A 8 -11.94 -17.93 -46.44
CA LEU A 8 -12.64 -17.86 -45.15
C LEU A 8 -11.89 -18.58 -44.02
N VAL A 9 -10.63 -18.21 -43.85
CA VAL A 9 -9.97 -18.33 -42.54
C VAL A 9 -10.62 -17.26 -41.65
N ARG A 10 -11.61 -17.69 -40.86
CA ARG A 10 -12.24 -16.87 -39.81
C ARG A 10 -11.18 -16.52 -38.76
N VAL A 11 -10.58 -15.33 -38.88
CA VAL A 11 -9.81 -14.72 -37.79
C VAL A 11 -10.80 -14.25 -36.73
N VAL A 12 -11.15 -15.14 -35.79
CA VAL A 12 -11.83 -14.75 -34.56
C VAL A 12 -10.75 -14.16 -33.66
N ALA A 13 -10.56 -12.84 -33.75
CA ALA A 13 -9.70 -12.10 -32.84
C ALA A 13 -10.33 -12.12 -31.44
N ALA A 14 -9.81 -12.98 -30.55
CA ALA A 14 -10.16 -12.99 -29.15
C ALA A 14 -9.62 -11.69 -28.49
N VAL A 15 -10.48 -10.70 -28.36
CA VAL A 15 -10.18 -9.49 -27.57
C VAL A 15 -10.14 -9.91 -26.10
N ALA A 16 -8.92 -10.09 -25.57
CA ALA A 16 -8.69 -10.33 -24.15
C ALA A 16 -8.98 -9.04 -23.37
N VAL A 17 -10.19 -8.92 -22.83
CA VAL A 17 -10.56 -7.83 -21.91
C VAL A 17 -9.76 -8.01 -20.61
N THR A 18 -8.73 -7.22 -20.40
CA THR A 18 -8.04 -7.14 -19.11
C THR A 18 -8.95 -6.45 -18.10
N ALA A 19 -9.63 -7.21 -17.24
CA ALA A 19 -10.51 -6.67 -16.21
C ALA A 19 -9.71 -5.92 -15.14
N THR A 20 -9.84 -4.59 -15.12
CA THR A 20 -9.37 -3.74 -14.02
C THR A 20 -10.37 -3.85 -12.87
N ALA A 21 -10.09 -4.69 -11.89
CA ALA A 21 -10.97 -4.83 -10.72
C ALA A 21 -10.68 -3.73 -9.69
N VAL A 22 -11.64 -2.84 -9.48
CA VAL A 22 -11.61 -1.79 -8.44
C VAL A 22 -12.06 -2.40 -7.10
N ALA A 23 -11.59 -1.86 -5.97
CA ALA A 23 -12.09 -2.24 -4.66
C ALA A 23 -13.59 -1.90 -4.57
N ALA A 24 -14.47 -2.87 -4.36
CA ALA A 24 -15.87 -2.56 -4.10
C ALA A 24 -16.02 -2.08 -2.64
N PRO A 25 -16.88 -1.08 -2.37
CA PRO A 25 -17.21 -0.70 -1.01
C PRO A 25 -17.83 -1.89 -0.26
N VAL A 26 -17.42 -2.08 0.99
CA VAL A 26 -18.00 -3.06 1.90
C VAL A 26 -19.00 -2.35 2.78
N ARG A 27 -20.26 -2.76 2.68
CA ARG A 27 -21.30 -2.29 3.60
C ARG A 27 -21.29 -3.14 4.86
N THR A 28 -21.05 -2.47 5.99
CA THR A 28 -21.19 -3.04 7.33
C THR A 28 -22.47 -2.48 7.96
N ALA A 29 -22.69 -2.68 9.28
CA ALA A 29 -23.91 -2.26 9.97
C ALA A 29 -24.37 -0.83 9.58
N HIS A 30 -23.64 0.19 10.01
CA HIS A 30 -23.99 1.60 9.80
C HIS A 30 -22.91 2.39 9.07
N VAL A 31 -21.99 1.70 8.41
CA VAL A 31 -20.85 2.29 7.71
C VAL A 31 -20.61 1.59 6.39
N GLU A 32 -20.47 2.37 5.33
CA GLU A 32 -19.86 1.94 4.07
C GLU A 32 -18.37 2.24 4.13
N ALA A 33 -17.55 1.19 3.97
CA ALA A 33 -16.11 1.26 4.06
C ALA A 33 -15.46 0.94 2.72
N GLU A 34 -14.47 1.73 2.30
CA GLU A 34 -13.79 1.57 1.02
C GLU A 34 -12.32 1.97 1.12
N LEU A 35 -11.43 1.30 0.38
CA LEU A 35 -10.08 1.79 0.15
C LEU A 35 -10.04 2.60 -1.15
N VAL A 36 -9.69 3.89 -1.03
CA VAL A 36 -9.59 4.83 -2.14
C VAL A 36 -8.13 5.25 -2.30
N SER A 37 -7.59 5.24 -3.52
CA SER A 37 -6.21 5.66 -3.77
C SER A 37 -6.16 6.98 -4.53
N SER A 38 -5.17 7.82 -4.22
CA SER A 38 -4.96 9.09 -4.91
C SER A 38 -4.50 8.93 -6.36
N ALA A 39 -3.93 7.77 -6.71
CA ALA A 39 -3.49 7.46 -8.06
C ALA A 39 -3.63 5.97 -8.37
N THR A 40 -3.82 5.65 -9.65
CA THR A 40 -3.85 4.25 -10.10
C THR A 40 -2.45 3.68 -10.28
N ALA A 41 -1.40 4.51 -10.23
CA ALA A 41 -0.02 4.08 -10.47
C ALA A 41 0.93 4.40 -9.30
N LEU A 42 1.84 3.47 -9.01
CA LEU A 42 2.92 3.65 -8.05
C LEU A 42 4.12 4.27 -8.75
N THR A 43 4.73 5.28 -8.13
CA THR A 43 5.99 5.87 -8.57
C THR A 43 7.05 5.57 -7.51
N PRO A 44 8.21 4.99 -7.87
CA PRO A 44 9.30 4.76 -6.93
C PRO A 44 9.68 6.04 -6.20
N ASP A 45 9.97 5.90 -4.91
CA ASP A 45 10.43 6.99 -4.05
C ASP A 45 9.42 8.16 -3.92
N LYS A 46 8.18 7.97 -4.37
CA LYS A 46 7.04 8.85 -4.07
C LYS A 46 5.94 8.04 -3.37
N PRO A 47 5.46 8.48 -2.21
CA PRO A 47 4.39 7.77 -1.52
C PRO A 47 3.09 7.82 -2.33
N LEU A 48 2.37 6.70 -2.34
CA LEU A 48 0.99 6.63 -2.78
C LEU A 48 0.08 6.81 -1.58
N THR A 49 -0.69 7.89 -1.53
CA THR A 49 -1.68 8.07 -0.49
C THR A 49 -2.90 7.18 -0.75
N VAL A 50 -3.27 6.38 0.25
CA VAL A 50 -4.46 5.54 0.25
C VAL A 50 -5.32 5.90 1.45
N ALA A 51 -6.61 6.14 1.23
CA ALA A 51 -7.58 6.45 2.25
C ALA A 51 -8.42 5.22 2.58
N LEU A 52 -8.66 4.96 3.87
CA LEU A 52 -9.87 4.27 4.30
C LEU A 52 -10.99 5.31 4.35
N ARG A 53 -11.93 5.24 3.40
CA ARG A 53 -13.16 6.01 3.40
C ARG A 53 -14.18 5.32 4.28
N LEU A 54 -14.67 6.01 5.30
CA LEU A 54 -15.76 5.57 6.15
C LEU A 54 -16.92 6.55 5.98
N LYS A 55 -18.03 6.07 5.43
CA LYS A 55 -19.26 6.84 5.29
C LYS A 55 -20.32 6.27 6.22
N MET A 56 -20.62 6.99 7.29
CA MET A 56 -21.60 6.60 8.31
C MET A 56 -23.02 6.96 7.87
N ASP A 57 -23.99 6.20 8.37
CA ASP A 57 -25.40 6.59 8.33
C ASP A 57 -25.66 7.86 9.14
N LYS A 58 -26.76 8.56 8.83
CA LYS A 58 -27.17 9.75 9.56
C LYS A 58 -27.34 9.45 11.07
N GLY A 59 -26.68 10.27 11.89
CA GLY A 59 -26.71 10.14 13.35
C GLY A 59 -25.79 9.06 13.92
N TRP A 60 -25.00 8.39 13.09
CA TRP A 60 -23.93 7.49 13.52
C TRP A 60 -22.57 8.16 13.35
N HIS A 61 -21.65 7.84 14.24
CA HIS A 61 -20.29 8.40 14.27
C HIS A 61 -19.22 7.35 14.49
N THR A 62 -17.99 7.70 14.11
CA THR A 62 -16.77 6.98 14.50
C THR A 62 -15.79 7.97 15.15
N TYR A 63 -14.67 7.48 15.67
CA TYR A 63 -13.82 8.27 16.56
C TYR A 63 -12.51 8.74 15.94
N TRP A 64 -11.99 9.81 16.52
CA TRP A 64 -10.66 10.32 16.27
C TRP A 64 -9.58 9.48 16.97
N GLN A 65 -8.30 9.74 16.67
CA GLN A 65 -7.16 9.09 17.30
C GLN A 65 -7.21 9.18 18.84
N ASN A 66 -7.60 10.34 19.36
CA ASN A 66 -7.91 10.53 20.77
C ASN A 66 -9.44 10.64 20.92
N PRO A 67 -10.15 9.54 21.23
CA PRO A 67 -11.61 9.51 21.19
C PRO A 67 -12.29 10.23 22.35
N GLY A 68 -11.58 10.54 23.44
CA GLY A 68 -12.17 10.87 24.73
C GLY A 68 -12.41 9.63 25.58
N GLU A 69 -13.42 9.66 26.44
CA GLU A 69 -13.66 8.59 27.44
C GLU A 69 -14.40 7.36 26.88
N SER A 70 -15.21 7.52 25.82
CA SER A 70 -16.17 6.46 25.41
C SER A 70 -15.98 5.91 24.00
N GLY A 71 -14.79 6.01 23.41
CA GLY A 71 -14.54 5.55 22.04
C GLY A 71 -13.23 4.79 21.84
N LEU A 72 -13.04 4.28 20.62
CA LEU A 72 -11.81 3.61 20.20
C LEU A 72 -11.38 4.10 18.82
N PRO A 73 -10.09 4.43 18.62
CA PRO A 73 -9.60 4.86 17.33
C PRO A 73 -9.58 3.70 16.33
N THR A 74 -9.85 4.01 15.07
CA THR A 74 -9.69 3.08 13.95
C THR A 74 -8.26 2.55 13.86
N LYS A 75 -8.12 1.25 13.61
CA LYS A 75 -6.85 0.57 13.35
C LYS A 75 -6.83 0.02 11.93
N LEU A 76 -5.69 0.17 11.27
CA LEU A 76 -5.42 -0.37 9.94
C LEU A 76 -4.22 -1.32 10.00
N ALA A 77 -4.43 -2.57 9.61
CA ALA A 77 -3.38 -3.56 9.45
C ALA A 77 -3.17 -3.85 7.96
N TRP A 78 -2.07 -3.34 7.42
CA TRP A 78 -1.72 -3.46 6.01
C TRP A 78 -1.04 -4.80 5.70
N GLN A 79 -1.45 -5.41 4.58
CA GLN A 79 -0.82 -6.55 3.95
C GLN A 79 -0.35 -6.09 2.57
N LEU A 80 0.94 -5.72 2.52
CA LEU A 80 1.55 -5.13 1.33
C LEU A 80 2.52 -6.11 0.66
N PRO A 81 2.74 -5.98 -0.66
CA PRO A 81 3.83 -6.66 -1.33
C PRO A 81 5.20 -6.30 -0.73
N ALA A 82 6.18 -7.19 -0.93
CA ALA A 82 7.56 -6.94 -0.53
C ALA A 82 8.09 -5.63 -1.17
N GLY A 83 8.85 -4.85 -0.39
CA GLY A 83 9.40 -3.57 -0.83
C GLY A 83 8.46 -2.37 -0.67
N MET A 84 7.27 -2.57 -0.08
CA MET A 84 6.34 -1.50 0.30
C MET A 84 6.16 -1.41 1.82
N THR A 85 5.95 -0.19 2.30
CA THR A 85 5.66 0.09 3.71
C THR A 85 4.51 1.09 3.84
N ALA A 86 3.68 0.91 4.86
CA ALA A 86 2.63 1.85 5.21
C ALA A 86 3.09 2.75 6.37
N GLY A 87 2.82 4.05 6.25
CA GLY A 87 2.95 5.00 7.35
C GLY A 87 1.83 4.87 8.39
N SER A 88 1.83 5.79 9.34
CA SER A 88 0.70 5.97 10.27
C SER A 88 -0.50 6.59 9.58
N ILE A 89 -1.69 6.42 10.17
CA ILE A 89 -2.89 7.12 9.74
C ILE A 89 -2.68 8.63 9.95
N GLN A 90 -2.97 9.42 8.92
CA GLN A 90 -3.05 10.88 8.99
C GLN A 90 -4.50 11.25 9.31
N TRP A 91 -4.72 11.80 10.49
CA TRP A 91 -6.05 12.06 11.02
C TRP A 91 -6.51 13.48 10.70
N PRO A 92 -7.62 13.66 9.96
CA PRO A 92 -8.24 14.96 9.81
C PRO A 92 -8.69 15.54 11.17
N PRO A 93 -8.81 16.86 11.30
CA PRO A 93 -9.35 17.48 12.51
C PRO A 93 -10.74 16.93 12.88
N PRO A 94 -10.99 16.58 14.14
CA PRO A 94 -12.25 15.98 14.55
C PRO A 94 -13.35 17.02 14.79
N ARG A 95 -14.56 16.53 15.03
CA ARG A 95 -15.66 17.27 15.67
C ARG A 95 -15.83 16.81 17.11
N THR A 96 -16.43 17.66 17.93
CA THR A 96 -16.88 17.28 19.26
C THR A 96 -18.16 16.45 19.15
N LEU A 97 -18.24 15.39 19.93
CA LEU A 97 -19.37 14.47 20.02
C LEU A 97 -19.85 14.47 21.48
N PRO A 98 -20.85 15.30 21.84
CA PRO A 98 -21.35 15.37 23.20
C PRO A 98 -22.14 14.12 23.56
N VAL A 99 -21.81 13.51 24.71
CA VAL A 99 -22.52 12.35 25.26
C VAL A 99 -22.82 12.63 26.73
N GLY A 100 -24.04 13.09 27.01
CA GLY A 100 -24.40 13.59 28.33
C GLY A 100 -23.47 14.74 28.77
N PRO A 101 -22.79 14.65 29.93
CA PRO A 101 -21.84 15.67 30.37
C PRO A 101 -20.45 15.54 29.73
N LEU A 102 -20.18 14.47 28.97
CA LEU A 102 -18.88 14.17 28.40
C LEU A 102 -18.75 14.71 26.98
N ILE A 103 -17.51 15.01 26.58
CA ILE A 103 -17.17 15.40 25.21
C ILE A 103 -16.17 14.39 24.65
N ASN A 104 -16.59 13.69 23.60
CA ASN A 104 -15.74 12.82 22.80
C ASN A 104 -15.33 13.54 21.50
N TYR A 105 -14.40 12.94 20.76
CA TYR A 105 -13.93 13.47 19.48
C TYR A 105 -14.04 12.44 18.37
N GLY A 106 -14.59 12.86 17.23
CA GLY A 106 -14.80 11.95 16.13
C GLY A 106 -15.37 12.58 14.88
N TYR A 107 -16.06 11.75 14.10
CA TYR A 107 -16.52 12.07 12.75
C TYR A 107 -17.94 11.58 12.54
N GLU A 108 -18.74 12.41 11.86
CA GLU A 108 -20.09 12.12 11.37
C GLU A 108 -20.13 12.31 9.85
N GLY A 109 -21.06 11.65 9.16
CA GLY A 109 -21.17 11.73 7.70
C GLY A 109 -20.10 10.93 6.97
N GLU A 110 -18.94 11.53 6.70
CA GLU A 110 -17.83 10.86 5.98
C GLU A 110 -16.46 11.31 6.52
N VAL A 111 -15.53 10.37 6.58
CA VAL A 111 -14.12 10.65 6.87
C VAL A 111 -13.20 9.83 5.96
N LEU A 112 -12.10 10.45 5.54
CA LEU A 112 -10.98 9.80 4.84
C LEU A 112 -9.79 9.70 5.79
N LEU A 113 -9.49 8.48 6.23
CA LEU A 113 -8.32 8.20 7.05
C LEU A 113 -7.15 7.84 6.14
N LEU A 114 -6.25 8.80 5.91
CA LEU A 114 -5.20 8.68 4.91
C LEU A 114 -4.01 7.88 5.47
N THR A 115 -3.36 7.09 4.63
CA THR A 115 -2.09 6.43 4.91
C THR A 115 -1.22 6.51 3.68
N ASP A 116 0.01 6.98 3.85
CA ASP A 116 0.99 6.97 2.78
C ASP A 116 1.65 5.59 2.66
N ILE A 117 1.62 5.04 1.45
CA ILE A 117 2.26 3.79 1.09
C ILE A 117 3.52 4.11 0.30
N ALA A 118 4.68 3.91 0.91
CA ALA A 118 5.97 4.08 0.26
C ALA A 118 6.34 2.80 -0.50
N ALA A 119 6.84 2.96 -1.73
CA ALA A 119 7.41 1.89 -2.51
C ALA A 119 8.89 2.18 -2.77
N THR A 120 9.75 1.24 -2.37
CA THR A 120 11.18 1.32 -2.70
C THR A 120 11.41 1.00 -4.18
N SER A 121 12.52 1.47 -4.74
CA SER A 121 12.93 1.10 -6.11
C SER A 121 13.09 -0.41 -6.33
N ALA A 122 13.21 -1.21 -5.26
CA ALA A 122 13.38 -2.67 -5.30
C ALA A 122 12.08 -3.48 -5.48
N LEU A 123 11.01 -2.89 -6.03
CA LEU A 123 9.75 -3.61 -6.25
C LEU A 123 10.00 -4.85 -7.16
N PRO A 124 9.62 -6.07 -6.73
CA PRO A 124 10.05 -7.31 -7.38
C PRO A 124 9.55 -7.53 -8.81
N SER A 125 8.57 -6.77 -9.31
CA SER A 125 8.02 -7.01 -10.65
C SER A 125 7.26 -5.82 -11.22
N ALA A 126 7.25 -5.73 -12.56
CA ALA A 126 6.37 -4.83 -13.29
C ALA A 126 5.00 -5.49 -13.39
N GLY A 127 3.96 -4.80 -12.92
CA GLY A 127 2.62 -5.37 -12.86
C GLY A 127 1.73 -4.71 -11.80
N PRO A 128 0.47 -5.17 -11.69
CA PRO A 128 -0.45 -4.69 -10.68
C PRO A 128 0.00 -5.11 -9.27
N ALA A 129 0.32 -4.14 -8.43
CA ALA A 129 0.47 -4.33 -7.00
C ALA A 129 -0.91 -4.33 -6.34
N THR A 130 -1.17 -5.35 -5.55
CA THR A 130 -2.42 -5.47 -4.78
C THR A 130 -2.15 -5.06 -3.35
N LEU A 131 -2.80 -3.98 -2.90
CA LEU A 131 -2.76 -3.48 -1.54
C LEU A 131 -3.95 -4.07 -0.78
N ARG A 132 -3.70 -4.65 0.39
CA ARG A 132 -4.76 -5.18 1.26
C ARG A 132 -4.67 -4.52 2.62
N ALA A 133 -5.81 -4.20 3.21
CA ALA A 133 -5.85 -3.73 4.59
C ALA A 133 -7.03 -4.33 5.34
N ARG A 134 -6.77 -4.87 6.53
CA ARG A 134 -7.80 -5.14 7.52
C ARG A 134 -8.04 -3.87 8.33
N ALA A 135 -9.30 -3.51 8.51
CA ALA A 135 -9.70 -2.35 9.29
C ALA A 135 -10.55 -2.78 10.48
N ASP A 136 -10.20 -2.28 11.66
CA ASP A 136 -10.99 -2.47 12.88
C ASP A 136 -11.37 -1.07 13.41
N TRP A 137 -12.66 -0.81 13.64
CA TRP A 137 -13.14 0.47 14.16
C TRP A 137 -14.37 0.31 15.04
N LEU A 138 -14.75 1.38 15.73
CA LEU A 138 -15.97 1.47 16.51
C LEU A 138 -16.94 2.44 15.83
N VAL A 139 -18.21 2.03 15.67
CA VAL A 139 -19.29 2.91 15.19
C VAL A 139 -20.36 3.02 16.27
N CYS A 140 -20.77 4.24 16.59
CA CYS A 140 -21.69 4.49 17.69
C CYS A 140 -22.83 5.43 17.32
N LYS A 141 -23.93 5.27 18.04
CA LYS A 141 -25.01 6.24 18.18
C LYS A 141 -25.36 6.32 19.67
N GLU A 142 -26.39 5.60 20.11
CA GLU A 142 -26.70 5.38 21.53
C GLU A 142 -25.94 4.19 22.09
N ILE A 143 -25.67 3.20 21.22
CA ILE A 143 -24.85 2.03 21.49
C ILE A 143 -23.62 2.04 20.59
N CYS A 144 -22.58 1.35 21.03
CA CYS A 144 -21.34 1.20 20.29
C CYS A 144 -21.17 -0.23 19.76
N ILE A 145 -20.86 -0.32 18.47
CA ILE A 145 -20.73 -1.60 17.76
C ILE A 145 -19.29 -1.70 17.21
N PRO A 146 -18.49 -2.68 17.66
CA PRO A 146 -17.17 -2.91 17.08
C PRO A 146 -17.33 -3.56 15.71
N ILE A 147 -16.62 -3.02 14.72
CA ILE A 147 -16.63 -3.50 13.34
C ILE A 147 -15.23 -3.95 12.95
N VAL A 148 -15.22 -5.08 12.27
CA VAL A 148 -14.05 -5.64 11.60
C VAL A 148 -14.40 -5.76 10.12
N ALA A 149 -13.66 -5.06 9.26
CA ALA A 149 -13.66 -5.33 7.84
C ALA A 149 -12.45 -6.18 7.46
N GLY A 150 -12.72 -7.30 6.77
CA GLY A 150 -11.70 -8.13 6.14
C GLY A 150 -10.90 -7.35 5.10
N PRO A 151 -9.84 -7.96 4.53
CA PRO A 151 -8.90 -7.24 3.68
C PRO A 151 -9.59 -6.64 2.45
N ALA A 152 -9.83 -5.34 2.49
CA ALA A 152 -10.25 -4.57 1.32
C ALA A 152 -9.07 -4.49 0.34
N VAL A 153 -9.36 -4.55 -0.96
CA VAL A 153 -8.34 -4.75 -2.01
C VAL A 153 -8.20 -3.49 -2.86
N GLY A 154 -7.21 -2.65 -2.55
CA GLY A 154 -6.78 -1.56 -3.44
C GLY A 154 -5.80 -2.07 -4.50
N ARG A 155 -5.80 -1.51 -5.71
CA ARG A 155 -4.75 -1.79 -6.71
C ARG A 155 -3.95 -0.53 -7.01
N GLY A 156 -2.63 -0.66 -6.94
CA GLY A 156 -1.68 0.27 -7.53
C GLY A 156 -0.98 -0.40 -8.70
N HIS A 157 -0.93 0.24 -9.86
CA HIS A 157 -0.22 -0.27 -11.03
C HIS A 157 1.22 0.23 -10.99
N CYS A 158 2.21 -0.67 -11.03
CA CYS A 158 3.59 -0.26 -11.22
C CYS A 158 3.92 -0.31 -12.72
N PRO A 159 3.98 0.83 -13.44
CA PRO A 159 4.35 0.80 -14.86
C PRO A 159 5.79 0.27 -15.01
N ARG A 160 6.08 -0.43 -16.12
CA ARG A 160 7.39 -1.07 -16.38
C ARG A 160 8.59 -0.13 -16.19
N ALA A 161 8.40 1.18 -16.44
CA ALA A 161 9.42 2.21 -16.24
C ALA A 161 9.91 2.32 -14.79
N CYS A 162 9.03 2.07 -13.81
CA CYS A 162 9.36 2.11 -12.38
C CYS A 162 10.25 0.93 -11.93
N VAL A 163 10.19 -0.19 -12.64
CA VAL A 163 10.97 -1.40 -12.33
C VAL A 163 12.40 -1.33 -12.84
N ALA A 164 12.64 -0.51 -13.87
CA ALA A 164 13.98 -0.30 -14.42
C ALA A 164 14.86 0.62 -13.56
N ALA A 165 14.32 1.29 -12.54
CA ALA A 165 15.05 2.25 -11.71
C ALA A 165 15.83 1.61 -10.54
N ALA A 166 15.74 0.28 -10.34
CA ALA A 166 16.59 -0.41 -9.38
C ALA A 166 18.02 -0.58 -9.96
N PRO A 167 19.06 0.07 -9.40
CA PRO A 167 20.42 -0.37 -9.71
C PRO A 167 20.56 -1.77 -9.12
N ALA A 168 20.64 -2.78 -9.98
CA ALA A 168 21.05 -4.11 -9.59
C ALA A 168 22.45 -3.99 -8.95
N ARG A 169 22.51 -3.87 -7.62
CA ARG A 169 23.75 -4.09 -6.88
C ARG A 169 24.03 -5.59 -7.01
N ARG A 170 24.79 -5.92 -8.06
CA ARG A 170 25.44 -7.20 -8.24
C ARG A 170 26.33 -7.41 -7.01
N MET A 171 25.80 -8.17 -6.07
CA MET A 171 26.58 -8.83 -5.03
C MET A 171 27.47 -9.85 -5.74
N ASP A 172 28.62 -9.41 -6.23
CA ASP A 172 29.62 -10.33 -6.78
C ASP A 172 30.34 -11.04 -5.63
N ARG A 173 30.30 -12.36 -5.71
CA ARG A 173 30.91 -13.27 -4.74
C ARG A 173 32.40 -13.38 -5.06
N ARG A 174 33.20 -13.12 -4.04
CA ARG A 174 34.53 -13.69 -3.80
C ARG A 174 34.79 -15.01 -4.56
N CYS A 175 35.83 -15.03 -5.41
CA CYS A 175 36.77 -16.14 -5.56
C CYS A 175 38.11 -15.64 -6.14
N ASP A 176 39.14 -15.76 -5.30
CA ASP A 176 40.47 -16.30 -5.56
C ASP A 176 41.30 -15.86 -6.80
N ARG A 177 42.44 -15.26 -6.43
CA ARG A 177 43.83 -15.57 -6.84
C ARG A 177 44.18 -15.81 -8.31
N ALA A 178 45.19 -15.00 -8.67
CA ALA A 178 46.41 -15.30 -9.43
C ALA A 178 46.46 -14.83 -10.90
N GLY A 179 47.19 -13.73 -11.11
CA GLY A 179 47.55 -13.19 -12.42
C GLY A 179 47.98 -11.72 -12.36
N SER A 180 49.16 -11.46 -11.79
CA SER A 180 49.90 -10.17 -11.63
C SER A 180 50.06 -9.33 -12.92
N PRO A 181 50.67 -8.12 -12.94
CA PRO A 181 50.95 -7.10 -11.90
C PRO A 181 50.52 -5.67 -12.30
N SER A 182 50.00 -4.87 -11.37
CA SER A 182 50.52 -3.52 -11.09
C SER A 182 49.75 -2.81 -9.97
N ARG A 183 50.45 -2.68 -8.83
CA ARG A 183 50.55 -1.50 -7.94
C ARG A 183 49.28 -0.87 -7.36
N THR A 184 49.15 -0.49 -6.10
CA THR A 184 49.81 -0.72 -4.80
C THR A 184 48.78 -0.10 -3.83
N CYS A 185 48.16 -0.89 -2.94
CA CYS A 185 47.38 -0.30 -1.83
C CYS A 185 48.28 -0.23 -0.60
N ALA A 186 48.39 0.96 -0.01
CA ALA A 186 49.20 1.25 1.17
C ALA A 186 48.56 0.69 2.45
N ASP A 187 49.42 0.22 3.35
CA ASP A 187 49.13 -0.43 4.64
C ASP A 187 49.55 0.48 5.82
N PRO A 188 48.71 0.72 6.84
CA PRO A 188 49.14 1.30 8.11
C PRO A 188 49.40 0.20 9.16
N GLY A 189 50.64 -0.27 9.20
CA GLY A 189 51.45 -0.41 10.42
C GLY A 189 50.99 -1.35 11.54
N ARG A 190 51.70 -2.49 11.68
CA ARG A 190 52.21 -2.96 12.98
C ARG A 190 53.39 -3.93 12.78
N GLY A 191 54.58 -3.52 13.23
CA GLY A 191 55.84 -4.24 13.02
C GLY A 191 56.14 -5.35 14.03
N THR A 192 57.27 -6.05 13.84
CA THR A 192 57.91 -6.89 14.86
C THR A 192 59.40 -7.14 14.55
N ARG A 193 60.25 -6.99 15.59
CA ARG A 193 61.48 -7.74 15.97
C ARG A 193 62.16 -8.67 14.96
N ARG A 194 63.52 -8.75 14.97
CA ARG A 194 64.30 -9.72 15.79
C ARG A 194 65.85 -9.63 15.59
N SER A 195 66.55 -9.76 16.72
CA SER A 195 67.82 -10.48 16.99
C SER A 195 69.00 -10.42 16.01
N GLY A 196 70.07 -9.77 16.48
CA GLY A 196 71.45 -10.26 16.44
C GLY A 196 71.96 -10.37 17.87
#